data_AF-A0A846MMP9-F1
#
_entry.id   AF-A0A846MMP9-F1
#
_cell.length_a   1.000
_cell.length_b   1.000
_cell.length_c   1.000
_cell.angle_alpha   90.00
_cell.angle_beta   90.00
_cell.angle_gamma   90.00
#
_symmetry.space_group_name_H-M   'P 1'
#
loop_
_entity.id
_entity.type
_entity.pdbx_description
1 polymer ?
#
loop_
_entity_poly.entity_id
_entity_poly.type
_entity_poly.pdbx_seq_one_letter_code
_entity_poly.pdbx_strand_id
1 'polypeptide(L)'
;MPYLDPITGNLGERRARHLLRRLTYGANQARIAAFAGMNAPAALNQLFSFTLPPPPVNESGTPWVTQAPQIDEDEDRQRHLIKLWWLGRMYEEDTALERLTFFLHTVLTTKAETVGSSRAIYYQLQLFRTYLYNDFNNVNPNFNRYTQLIKKICIDNAMLVFLDGRLNEKGNPNENFARELFELFTIGKGYSIAPGNYTNYTEDDIRASSFKPSLQNSVYK
;
A
#
# COMPACT_ATOMS: atom_id res chain seq x y z
N MET A 1 17.28 21.41 -8.60
CA MET A 1 16.06 21.33 -7.78
C MET A 1 16.08 22.54 -6.85
N PRO A 2 15.13 23.48 -6.91
CA PRO A 2 15.07 24.53 -5.91
C PRO A 2 14.63 23.87 -4.60
N TYR A 3 15.57 23.69 -3.69
CA TYR A 3 15.24 23.34 -2.31
C TYR A 3 14.45 24.53 -1.76
N LEU A 4 13.18 24.30 -1.44
CA LEU A 4 12.41 25.26 -0.66
C LEU A 4 13.14 25.44 0.68
N ASP A 5 13.29 26.69 1.13
CA ASP A 5 13.86 26.96 2.45
C ASP A 5 13.07 26.19 3.51
N PRO A 6 13.76 25.47 4.42
CA PRO A 6 13.10 24.75 5.49
C PRO A 6 12.21 25.69 6.30
N ILE A 7 11.01 25.21 6.65
CA ILE A 7 10.12 25.96 7.52
C ILE A 7 10.77 26.06 8.90
N THR A 8 11.09 27.29 9.33
CA THR A 8 11.62 27.58 10.65
C THR A 8 10.51 28.01 11.61
N GLY A 9 10.72 27.75 12.90
CA GLY A 9 9.76 28.08 13.96
C GLY A 9 8.51 27.19 13.96
N ASN A 10 7.48 27.65 14.68
CA ASN A 10 6.22 26.95 14.82
C ASN A 10 5.40 27.02 13.52
N LEU A 11 4.61 25.98 13.26
CA LEU A 11 3.77 25.89 12.06
C LEU A 11 2.74 27.03 12.01
N GLY A 12 2.21 27.43 13.17
CA GLY A 12 1.05 28.30 13.24
C GLY A 12 -0.21 27.62 12.69
N GLU A 13 -1.37 28.24 12.93
CA GLU A 13 -2.66 27.59 12.70
C GLU A 13 -2.90 27.25 11.22
N ARG A 14 -2.50 28.14 10.30
CA ARG A 14 -2.69 27.94 8.86
C ARG A 14 -1.92 26.71 8.35
N ARG A 15 -0.64 26.57 8.70
CA ARG A 15 0.18 25.45 8.21
C ARG A 15 -0.19 24.15 8.93
N ALA A 16 -0.48 24.20 10.23
CA ALA A 16 -0.97 23.04 10.97
C ALA A 16 -2.27 22.47 10.36
N ARG A 17 -3.26 23.33 10.08
CA ARG A 17 -4.50 22.93 9.40
C ARG A 17 -4.24 22.34 8.02
N HIS A 18 -3.35 22.96 7.23
CA HIS A 18 -2.99 22.45 5.92
C HIS A 18 -2.35 21.06 6.01
N LEU A 19 -1.37 20.88 6.90
CA LEU A 19 -0.65 19.62 7.11
C LEU A 19 -1.62 18.50 7.51
N LEU A 20 -2.45 18.74 8.53
CA LEU A 20 -3.41 17.76 9.02
C LEU A 20 -4.43 17.38 7.93
N ARG A 21 -4.97 18.35 7.18
CA ARG A 21 -5.87 18.06 6.05
C ARG A 21 -5.24 17.16 4.98
N ARG A 22 -3.92 17.27 4.76
CA ARG A 22 -3.20 16.49 3.74
C ARG A 22 -2.82 15.09 4.23
N LEU A 23 -2.51 14.94 5.52
CA LEU A 23 -1.96 13.70 6.07
C LEU A 23 -2.95 12.89 6.91
N THR A 24 -4.08 13.45 7.32
CA THR A 24 -5.11 12.74 8.12
C THR A 24 -6.48 12.85 7.46
N TYR A 25 -7.50 12.16 7.96
CA TYR A 25 -8.88 12.26 7.47
C TYR A 25 -9.67 13.45 8.04
N GLY A 26 -9.01 14.30 8.82
CA GLY A 26 -9.58 15.46 9.47
C GLY A 26 -8.87 15.72 10.80
N ALA A 27 -9.01 16.94 11.30
CA ALA A 27 -8.55 17.29 12.64
C ALA A 27 -9.54 18.27 13.26
N ASN A 28 -9.85 18.04 14.54
CA ASN A 28 -10.63 19.00 15.32
C ASN A 28 -9.79 20.23 15.68
N GLN A 29 -10.45 21.27 16.18
CA GLN A 29 -9.78 22.55 16.48
C GLN A 29 -8.68 22.40 17.55
N ALA A 30 -8.88 21.54 18.55
CA ALA A 30 -7.89 21.28 19.60
C ALA A 30 -6.59 20.71 19.00
N ARG A 31 -6.72 19.76 18.07
CA ARG A 31 -5.58 19.14 17.39
C ARG A 31 -4.86 20.12 16.46
N ILE A 32 -5.60 20.99 15.77
CA ILE A 32 -5.00 22.07 14.97
C ILE A 32 -4.20 23.02 15.86
N ALA A 33 -4.74 23.42 17.02
CA ALA A 33 -4.05 24.30 17.97
C ALA A 33 -2.78 23.64 18.54
N ALA A 34 -2.82 22.35 18.86
CA ALA A 34 -1.65 21.59 19.31
C ALA A 34 -0.54 21.59 18.24
N PHE A 35 -0.87 21.26 16.99
CA PHE A 35 0.09 21.24 15.88
C PHE A 35 0.59 22.64 15.51
N ALA A 36 -0.23 23.68 15.71
CA ALA A 36 0.17 25.06 15.46
C ALA A 36 1.36 25.50 16.33
N GLY A 37 1.48 24.94 17.54
CA GLY A 37 2.58 25.16 18.47
C GLY A 37 3.84 24.32 18.21
N MET A 38 3.79 23.38 17.26
CA MET A 38 4.92 22.51 16.93
C MET A 38 5.75 23.09 15.78
N ASN A 39 7.05 22.78 15.76
CA ASN A 39 7.84 22.92 14.56
C ASN A 39 7.56 21.77 13.57
N ALA A 40 7.98 21.92 12.32
CA ALA A 40 7.69 20.93 11.28
C ALA A 40 8.23 19.51 11.60
N PRO A 41 9.49 19.34 12.07
CA PRO A 41 9.98 18.02 12.45
C PRO A 41 9.16 17.33 13.54
N ALA A 42 8.80 18.04 14.61
CA ALA A 42 8.00 17.47 15.70
C ALA A 42 6.61 17.04 15.22
N ALA A 43 5.95 17.86 14.40
CA ALA A 43 4.65 17.54 13.83
C ALA A 43 4.71 16.29 12.91
N LEU A 44 5.75 16.17 12.08
CA LEU A 44 5.93 15.01 11.21
C LEU A 44 6.25 13.75 12.01
N ASN A 45 7.13 13.84 13.02
CA ASN A 45 7.45 12.70 13.89
C ASN A 45 6.19 12.17 14.58
N GLN A 46 5.30 13.06 15.05
CA GLN A 46 4.03 12.63 15.63
C GLN A 46 3.10 11.99 14.61
N LEU A 47 3.00 12.55 13.40
CA LEU A 47 2.14 12.01 12.34
C LEU A 47 2.67 10.69 11.77
N PHE A 48 3.96 10.41 11.89
CA PHE A 48 4.60 9.22 11.33
C PHE A 48 4.97 8.16 12.38
N SER A 49 4.58 8.36 13.64
CA SER A 49 4.69 7.38 14.71
C SER A 49 3.56 6.35 14.60
N PHE A 50 3.75 5.34 13.76
CA PHE A 50 2.70 4.39 13.41
C PHE A 50 2.60 3.20 14.36
N THR A 51 1.37 2.75 14.60
CA THR A 51 1.03 1.47 15.23
C THR A 51 0.15 0.68 14.28
N LEU A 52 0.47 -0.59 14.06
CA LEU A 52 -0.34 -1.45 13.19
C LEU A 52 -1.69 -1.77 13.87
N PRO A 53 -2.82 -1.64 13.15
CA PRO A 53 -4.12 -1.94 13.70
C PRO A 53 -4.29 -3.46 13.94
N PRO A 54 -5.08 -3.86 14.95
CA PRO A 54 -5.43 -5.26 15.12
C PRO A 54 -6.35 -5.73 13.98
N PRO A 55 -6.37 -7.04 13.66
CA PRO A 55 -7.27 -7.59 12.64
C PRO A 55 -8.74 -7.33 12.99
N PRO A 56 -9.64 -7.29 11.99
CA PRO A 56 -11.08 -7.26 12.22
C PRO A 56 -11.54 -8.49 13.00
N VAL A 57 -12.45 -8.26 13.94
CA VAL A 57 -13.04 -9.29 14.80
C VAL A 57 -14.49 -9.56 14.42
N ASN A 58 -14.97 -10.75 14.74
CA ASN A 58 -16.38 -11.12 14.61
C ASN A 58 -17.19 -10.63 15.83
N GLU A 59 -18.49 -10.95 15.88
CA GLU A 59 -19.39 -10.59 16.98
C GLU A 59 -18.93 -11.12 18.35
N SER A 60 -18.16 -12.21 18.37
CA SER A 60 -17.57 -12.79 19.58
C SER A 60 -16.22 -12.18 19.97
N GLY A 61 -15.74 -11.18 19.24
CA GLY A 61 -14.44 -10.53 19.50
C GLY A 61 -13.23 -11.31 18.97
N THR A 62 -13.44 -12.36 18.17
CA THR A 62 -12.35 -13.19 17.64
C THR A 62 -11.92 -12.72 16.25
N PRO A 63 -10.61 -12.55 15.99
CA PRO A 63 -10.10 -12.25 14.65
C PRO A 63 -10.43 -13.35 13.65
N TRP A 64 -11.10 -13.04 12.53
CA TRP A 64 -11.54 -14.07 11.57
C TRP A 64 -10.67 -14.14 10.32
N VAL A 65 -10.03 -13.04 9.91
CA VAL A 65 -9.17 -12.98 8.71
C VAL A 65 -7.88 -13.80 8.81
N THR A 66 -7.44 -14.09 10.04
CA THR A 66 -6.26 -14.92 10.33
C THR A 66 -6.59 -16.39 10.50
N GLN A 67 -7.87 -16.75 10.48
CA GLN A 67 -8.33 -18.13 10.57
C GLN A 67 -8.57 -18.72 9.17
N ALA A 68 -8.53 -20.04 9.08
CA ALA A 68 -8.87 -20.75 7.86
C ALA A 68 -10.33 -20.45 7.47
N PRO A 69 -10.62 -20.24 6.16
CA PRO A 69 -11.99 -20.07 5.70
C PRO A 69 -12.86 -21.28 6.04
N GLN A 70 -14.04 -21.05 6.61
CA GLN A 70 -15.07 -22.06 6.78
C GLN A 70 -15.88 -22.23 5.49
N ILE A 71 -16.50 -23.41 5.32
CA ILE A 71 -17.23 -23.79 4.09
C ILE A 71 -18.45 -22.91 3.84
N ASP A 72 -19.07 -22.41 4.90
CA ASP A 72 -20.30 -21.61 4.91
C ASP A 72 -20.05 -20.11 5.01
N GLU A 73 -18.80 -19.66 4.82
CA GLU A 73 -18.48 -18.23 4.85
C GLU A 73 -19.05 -17.49 3.63
N ASP A 74 -19.87 -16.48 3.90
CA ASP A 74 -20.34 -15.52 2.91
C ASP A 74 -19.25 -14.48 2.63
N GLU A 75 -18.49 -14.70 1.54
CA GLU A 75 -17.41 -13.79 1.13
C GLU A 75 -17.90 -12.39 0.75
N ASP A 76 -19.13 -12.24 0.26
CA ASP A 76 -19.69 -10.92 -0.08
C ASP A 76 -19.90 -10.11 1.20
N ARG A 77 -20.51 -10.75 2.21
CA ARG A 77 -20.64 -10.18 3.56
C ARG A 77 -19.27 -9.87 4.16
N GLN A 78 -18.29 -10.77 4.07
CA GLN A 78 -16.97 -10.55 4.63
C GLN A 78 -16.21 -9.41 3.94
N ARG A 79 -16.28 -9.29 2.60
CA ARG A 79 -15.71 -8.15 1.87
C ARG A 79 -16.36 -6.84 2.32
N HIS A 80 -17.66 -6.84 2.59
CA HIS A 80 -18.34 -5.68 3.17
C HIS A 80 -17.83 -5.34 4.58
N LEU A 81 -17.65 -6.35 5.45
CA LEU A 81 -17.11 -6.16 6.80
C LEU A 81 -15.68 -5.61 6.78
N ILE A 82 -14.81 -6.05 5.86
CA ILE A 82 -13.45 -5.47 5.69
C ILE A 82 -13.53 -4.00 5.33
N LYS A 83 -14.43 -3.61 4.41
CA LYS A 83 -14.61 -2.21 4.01
C LYS A 83 -15.04 -1.35 5.19
N LEU A 84 -16.05 -1.79 5.95
CA LEU A 84 -16.53 -1.07 7.13
C LEU A 84 -15.45 -0.98 8.22
N TRP A 85 -14.74 -2.08 8.48
CA TRP A 85 -13.63 -2.08 9.42
C TRP A 85 -12.54 -1.09 9.02
N TRP A 86 -12.13 -1.09 7.74
CA TRP A 86 -11.11 -0.16 7.26
C TRP A 86 -11.56 1.30 7.34
N LEU A 87 -12.81 1.61 7.01
CA LEU A 87 -13.39 2.94 7.21
C LEU A 87 -13.39 3.34 8.70
N GLY A 88 -13.70 2.41 9.60
CA GLY A 88 -13.56 2.61 11.05
C GLY A 88 -12.12 2.96 11.44
N ARG A 89 -11.12 2.24 10.89
CA ARG A 89 -9.71 2.58 11.10
C ARG A 89 -9.37 3.98 10.59
N MET A 90 -9.83 4.38 9.40
CA MET A 90 -9.62 5.73 8.87
C MET A 90 -10.26 6.82 9.76
N TYR A 91 -11.40 6.51 10.37
CA TYR A 91 -12.11 7.43 11.26
C TYR A 91 -11.41 7.61 12.61
N GLU A 92 -10.87 6.53 13.17
CA GLU A 92 -10.14 6.53 14.44
C GLU A 92 -8.67 6.97 14.30
N GLU A 93 -8.13 7.03 13.07
CA GLU A 93 -6.71 7.25 12.84
C GLU A 93 -6.27 8.68 13.17
N ASP A 94 -5.33 8.77 14.11
CA ASP A 94 -4.70 10.02 14.52
C ASP A 94 -3.28 10.18 13.96
N THR A 95 -2.82 9.30 13.08
CA THR A 95 -1.54 9.42 12.36
C THR A 95 -1.77 9.58 10.85
N ALA A 96 -0.70 9.53 10.06
CA ALA A 96 -0.78 9.50 8.60
C ALA A 96 -0.95 8.08 8.01
N LEU A 97 -0.98 7.02 8.84
CA LEU A 97 -0.89 5.63 8.40
C LEU A 97 -1.99 5.27 7.39
N GLU A 98 -3.26 5.46 7.75
CA GLU A 98 -4.38 5.07 6.89
C GLU A 98 -4.49 5.97 5.65
N ARG A 99 -4.11 7.24 5.76
CA ARG A 99 -4.09 8.16 4.61
C ARG A 99 -3.06 7.72 3.58
N LEU A 100 -1.87 7.32 4.03
CA LEU A 100 -0.82 6.77 3.17
C LEU A 100 -1.17 5.36 2.67
N THR A 101 -1.82 4.54 3.49
CA THR A 101 -2.31 3.22 3.08
C THR A 101 -3.33 3.34 1.96
N PHE A 102 -4.28 4.28 2.07
CA PHE A 102 -5.22 4.58 1.00
C PHE A 102 -4.51 5.12 -0.24
N PHE A 103 -3.54 6.02 -0.08
CA PHE A 103 -2.71 6.47 -1.20
C PHE A 103 -2.04 5.30 -1.93
N LEU A 104 -1.39 4.37 -1.19
CA LEU A 104 -0.80 3.17 -1.78
C LEU A 104 -1.85 2.28 -2.45
N HIS A 105 -3.03 2.12 -1.87
CA HIS A 105 -4.13 1.39 -2.49
C HIS A 105 -4.62 2.05 -3.80
N THR A 106 -4.61 3.39 -3.90
CA THR A 106 -4.94 4.08 -5.16
C THR A 106 -3.88 3.92 -6.23
N VAL A 107 -2.61 3.72 -5.86
CA VAL A 107 -1.51 3.49 -6.80
C VAL A 107 -1.46 2.01 -7.19
N LEU A 108 -1.49 1.11 -6.23
CA LEU A 108 -1.38 -0.35 -6.37
C LEU A 108 -2.78 -0.98 -6.27
N THR A 109 -3.68 -0.53 -7.15
CA THR A 109 -5.11 -0.80 -7.07
C THR A 109 -5.45 -2.26 -7.35
N THR A 110 -6.41 -2.81 -6.59
CA THR A 110 -7.12 -4.06 -6.91
C THR A 110 -8.63 -3.85 -6.78
N LYS A 111 -9.42 -4.61 -7.55
CA LYS A 111 -10.89 -4.59 -7.46
C LYS A 111 -11.37 -5.74 -6.58
N ALA A 112 -12.03 -5.41 -5.46
CA ALA A 112 -12.54 -6.42 -4.52
C ALA A 112 -13.50 -7.44 -5.18
N GLU A 113 -14.29 -7.02 -6.17
CA GLU A 113 -15.20 -7.89 -6.94
C GLU A 113 -14.44 -8.88 -7.82
N THR A 114 -13.35 -8.46 -8.46
CA THR A 114 -12.47 -9.33 -9.26
C THR A 114 -11.66 -10.28 -8.38
N VAL A 115 -11.15 -9.77 -7.25
CA VAL A 115 -10.35 -10.56 -6.31
C VAL A 115 -11.19 -11.63 -5.61
N GLY A 116 -12.45 -11.35 -5.29
CA GLY A 116 -13.40 -12.30 -4.71
C GLY A 116 -13.15 -12.68 -3.24
N SER A 117 -11.90 -12.58 -2.74
CA SER A 117 -11.53 -12.95 -1.37
C SER A 117 -11.35 -11.74 -0.45
N SER A 118 -12.11 -11.71 0.66
CA SER A 118 -11.96 -10.70 1.72
C SER A 118 -10.59 -10.73 2.38
N ARG A 119 -10.05 -11.93 2.65
CA ARG A 119 -8.72 -12.12 3.26
C ARG A 119 -7.61 -11.60 2.37
N ALA A 120 -7.67 -11.84 1.06
CA ALA A 120 -6.67 -11.32 0.12
C ALA A 120 -6.62 -9.78 0.14
N ILE A 121 -7.79 -9.12 0.14
CA ILE A 121 -7.88 -7.65 0.27
C ILE A 121 -7.32 -7.18 1.62
N TYR A 122 -7.66 -7.84 2.72
CA TYR A 122 -7.12 -7.53 4.04
C TYR A 122 -5.58 -7.63 4.07
N TYR A 123 -5.01 -8.71 3.54
CA TYR A 123 -3.56 -8.90 3.54
C TYR A 123 -2.82 -7.91 2.65
N GLN A 124 -3.43 -7.46 1.54
CA GLN A 124 -2.86 -6.38 0.74
C GLN A 124 -2.80 -5.06 1.52
N LEU A 125 -3.88 -4.68 2.23
CA LEU A 125 -3.86 -3.51 3.10
C LEU A 125 -2.82 -3.65 4.22
N GLN A 126 -2.70 -4.83 4.81
CA GLN A 126 -1.71 -5.11 5.84
C GLN A 126 -0.28 -5.04 5.31
N LEU A 127 -0.04 -5.47 4.06
CA LEU A 127 1.25 -5.33 3.39
C LEU A 127 1.64 -3.86 3.28
N PHE A 128 0.73 -3.00 2.80
CA PHE A 128 0.97 -1.55 2.73
C PHE A 128 1.31 -0.95 4.09
N ARG A 129 0.49 -1.24 5.11
CA ARG A 129 0.73 -0.74 6.48
C ARG A 129 2.06 -1.20 7.05
N THR A 130 2.43 -2.46 6.82
CA THR A 130 3.70 -3.02 7.32
C THR A 130 4.90 -2.31 6.71
N TYR A 131 4.86 -2.04 5.41
CA TYR A 131 5.93 -1.30 4.74
C TYR A 131 5.99 0.16 5.18
N LEU A 132 4.85 0.83 5.35
CA LEU A 132 4.78 2.17 5.92
C LEU A 132 5.31 2.23 7.37
N TYR A 133 4.91 1.27 8.22
CA TYR A 133 5.43 1.14 9.59
C TYR A 133 6.94 0.98 9.60
N ASN A 134 7.46 0.05 8.80
CA ASN A 134 8.90 -0.15 8.67
C ASN A 134 9.60 1.10 8.14
N ASP A 135 8.91 1.87 7.27
CA ASP A 135 9.45 3.06 6.65
C ASP A 135 9.77 4.16 7.65
N PHE A 136 8.75 4.49 8.45
CA PHE A 136 8.76 5.66 9.29
C PHE A 136 9.22 5.40 10.74
N ASN A 137 9.11 4.16 11.22
CA ASN A 137 9.70 3.76 12.51
C ASN A 137 11.17 3.32 12.40
N ASN A 138 11.77 3.50 11.22
CA ASN A 138 13.19 3.31 10.94
C ASN A 138 13.75 1.93 11.35
N VAL A 139 12.93 0.89 11.19
CA VAL A 139 13.28 -0.49 11.57
C VAL A 139 14.54 -0.98 10.82
N ASN A 140 14.81 -0.44 9.63
CA ASN A 140 16.06 -0.65 8.89
C ASN A 140 16.34 0.51 7.90
N PRO A 141 17.22 1.49 8.23
CA PRO A 141 17.43 2.71 7.42
C PRO A 141 18.02 2.47 6.01
N ASN A 142 18.67 1.33 5.78
CA ASN A 142 19.34 1.02 4.51
C ASN A 142 18.48 0.17 3.57
N PHE A 143 17.22 -0.08 3.92
CA PHE A 143 16.32 -0.90 3.12
C PHE A 143 15.55 -0.03 2.13
N ASN A 144 15.67 -0.28 0.83
CA ASN A 144 14.83 0.37 -0.18
C ASN A 144 13.41 -0.22 -0.11
N ARG A 145 12.59 0.34 0.79
CA ARG A 145 11.31 -0.26 1.20
C ARG A 145 10.26 -0.18 0.11
N TYR A 146 10.25 0.86 -0.71
CA TYR A 146 9.35 0.94 -1.86
C TYR A 146 9.64 -0.14 -2.90
N THR A 147 10.89 -0.32 -3.32
CA THR A 147 11.25 -1.42 -4.24
C THR A 147 10.88 -2.79 -3.67
N GLN A 148 11.00 -2.97 -2.35
CA GLN A 148 10.67 -4.21 -1.68
C GLN A 148 9.14 -4.42 -1.57
N LEU A 149 8.38 -3.35 -1.36
CA LEU A 149 6.93 -3.38 -1.47
C LEU A 149 6.49 -3.82 -2.87
N ILE A 150 7.07 -3.22 -3.93
CA ILE A 150 6.79 -3.59 -5.32
C ILE A 150 7.08 -5.08 -5.55
N LYS A 151 8.22 -5.59 -5.08
CA LYS A 151 8.55 -7.03 -5.16
C LYS A 151 7.54 -7.92 -4.44
N LYS A 152 7.04 -7.50 -3.27
CA LYS A 152 6.03 -8.26 -2.52
C LYS A 152 4.66 -8.22 -3.21
N ILE A 153 4.30 -7.11 -3.83
CA ILE A 153 3.05 -6.99 -4.60
C ILE A 153 3.02 -7.94 -5.80
N CYS A 154 4.18 -8.26 -6.39
CA CYS A 154 4.27 -9.25 -7.47
C CYS A 154 3.83 -10.67 -7.07
N ILE A 155 3.75 -10.96 -5.78
CA ILE A 155 3.31 -12.25 -5.23
C ILE A 155 2.18 -12.09 -4.22
N ASP A 156 1.57 -10.90 -4.15
CA ASP A 156 0.42 -10.63 -3.28
C ASP A 156 -0.82 -11.35 -3.81
N ASN A 157 -1.61 -11.93 -2.90
CA ASN A 157 -2.76 -12.75 -3.26
C ASN A 157 -3.81 -11.96 -4.07
N ALA A 158 -4.10 -10.72 -3.66
CA ALA A 158 -5.09 -9.91 -4.36
C ALA A 158 -4.59 -9.52 -5.76
N MET A 159 -3.32 -9.12 -5.87
CA MET A 159 -2.73 -8.74 -7.15
C MET A 159 -2.59 -9.92 -8.13
N LEU A 160 -2.23 -11.12 -7.63
CA LEU A 160 -2.14 -12.33 -8.45
C LEU A 160 -3.48 -12.76 -9.05
N VAL A 161 -4.59 -12.50 -8.35
CA VAL A 161 -5.93 -12.72 -8.90
C VAL A 161 -6.32 -11.60 -9.85
N PHE A 162 -6.07 -10.34 -9.46
CA PHE A 162 -6.53 -9.17 -10.20
C PHE A 162 -5.92 -9.08 -11.61
N LEU A 163 -4.65 -9.43 -11.77
CA LEU A 163 -3.93 -9.35 -13.04
C LEU A 163 -3.70 -10.72 -13.69
N ASP A 164 -4.50 -11.71 -13.29
CA ASP A 164 -4.42 -13.09 -13.79
C ASP A 164 -3.02 -13.71 -13.69
N GLY A 165 -2.24 -13.28 -12.69
CA GLY A 165 -0.93 -13.84 -12.38
C GLY A 165 -0.99 -15.33 -12.00
N ARG A 166 -2.15 -15.80 -11.51
CA ARG A 166 -2.44 -17.23 -11.27
C ARG A 166 -2.52 -18.08 -12.55
N LEU A 167 -2.72 -17.46 -13.72
CA LEU A 167 -2.76 -18.14 -15.02
C LEU A 167 -1.38 -18.23 -15.69
N ASN A 168 -0.33 -17.80 -15.00
CA ASN A 168 1.05 -17.93 -15.49
C ASN A 168 1.45 -19.41 -15.62
N GLU A 169 1.77 -19.84 -16.83
CA GLU A 169 2.26 -21.18 -17.11
C GLU A 169 3.75 -21.19 -17.47
N LYS A 170 4.44 -22.26 -17.09
CA LYS A 170 5.86 -22.43 -17.43
C LYS A 170 6.01 -22.55 -18.96
N GLY A 171 6.66 -21.56 -19.58
CA GLY A 171 6.88 -21.51 -21.02
C GLY A 171 5.89 -20.63 -21.79
N ASN A 172 4.80 -20.18 -21.14
CA ASN A 172 3.87 -19.19 -21.67
C ASN A 172 3.57 -18.12 -20.60
N PRO A 173 4.56 -17.24 -20.33
CA PRO A 173 4.44 -16.25 -19.26
C PRO A 173 3.38 -15.19 -19.61
N ASN A 174 2.56 -14.84 -18.64
CA ASN A 174 1.60 -13.75 -18.73
C ASN A 174 2.34 -12.40 -18.66
N GLU A 175 2.61 -11.83 -19.83
CA GLU A 175 3.25 -10.52 -19.96
C GLU A 175 2.40 -9.36 -19.42
N ASN A 176 1.09 -9.56 -19.23
CA ASN A 176 0.19 -8.50 -18.80
C ASN A 176 0.59 -7.96 -17.42
N PHE A 177 0.94 -8.84 -16.48
CA PHE A 177 1.36 -8.41 -15.15
C PHE A 177 2.64 -7.56 -15.20
N ALA A 178 3.66 -8.01 -15.92
CA ALA A 178 4.93 -7.28 -16.04
C ALA A 178 4.72 -5.92 -16.73
N ARG A 179 3.86 -5.89 -17.75
CA ARG A 179 3.50 -4.66 -18.45
C ARG A 179 2.81 -3.67 -17.53
N GLU A 180 1.79 -4.09 -16.81
CA GLU A 180 1.08 -3.21 -15.86
C GLU A 180 1.99 -2.74 -14.73
N LEU A 181 2.88 -3.60 -14.24
CA LEU A 181 3.87 -3.24 -13.23
C LEU A 181 4.77 -2.10 -13.70
N PHE A 182 5.24 -2.15 -14.95
CA PHE A 182 6.11 -1.13 -15.53
C PHE A 182 5.32 0.13 -15.88
N GLU A 183 4.21 -0.02 -16.61
CA GLU A 183 3.44 1.07 -17.18
C GLU A 183 2.59 1.83 -16.16
N LEU A 184 1.97 1.16 -15.21
CA LEU A 184 0.98 1.76 -14.30
C LEU A 184 1.55 1.99 -12.90
N PHE A 185 2.39 1.10 -12.39
CA PHE A 185 2.76 1.10 -10.97
C PHE A 185 4.13 1.65 -10.64
N THR A 186 5.05 1.73 -11.60
CA THR A 186 6.45 2.06 -11.31
C THR A 186 7.01 3.18 -12.19
N ILE A 187 7.56 2.84 -13.35
CA ILE A 187 8.38 3.77 -14.16
C ILE A 187 7.57 4.50 -15.22
N GLY A 188 6.34 4.05 -15.49
CA GLY A 188 5.50 4.62 -16.54
C GLY A 188 5.95 4.19 -17.93
N LYS A 189 5.03 4.24 -18.90
CA LYS A 189 5.32 3.90 -20.30
C LYS A 189 6.43 4.74 -20.92
N GLY A 190 6.39 6.05 -20.70
CA GLY A 190 7.24 7.00 -21.40
C GLY A 190 6.83 7.16 -22.88
N TYR A 191 7.66 7.87 -23.64
CA TYR A 191 7.39 8.11 -25.07
C TYR A 191 7.80 6.89 -25.90
N SER A 192 7.05 6.62 -26.98
CA SER A 192 7.40 5.57 -27.95
C SER A 192 8.59 6.04 -28.80
N ILE A 193 9.66 5.26 -28.82
CA ILE A 193 10.83 5.47 -29.68
C ILE A 193 10.65 4.67 -30.98
N ALA A 194 10.21 3.42 -30.86
CA ALA A 194 9.91 2.51 -31.97
C ALA A 194 8.88 1.45 -31.51
N PRO A 195 8.29 0.63 -32.40
CA PRO A 195 7.40 -0.46 -31.99
C PRO A 195 8.10 -1.37 -30.97
N GLY A 196 7.54 -1.44 -29.76
CA GLY A 196 8.09 -2.21 -28.65
C GLY A 196 9.33 -1.62 -27.96
N ASN A 197 9.61 -0.33 -28.18
CA ASN A 197 10.71 0.37 -27.53
C ASN A 197 10.23 1.73 -27.04
N TYR A 198 10.29 1.93 -25.73
CA TYR A 198 9.85 3.15 -25.05
C TYR A 198 11.02 3.78 -24.28
N THR A 199 10.91 5.06 -23.94
CA THR A 199 11.98 5.77 -23.21
C THR A 199 12.33 5.14 -21.86
N ASN A 200 11.41 4.37 -21.27
CA ASN A 200 11.57 3.82 -19.92
C ASN A 200 11.84 2.30 -19.90
N TYR A 201 11.42 1.55 -20.93
CA TYR A 201 11.64 0.10 -21.07
C TYR A 201 11.41 -0.38 -22.51
N THR A 202 11.80 -1.61 -22.78
CA THR A 202 11.59 -2.33 -24.04
C THR A 202 10.70 -3.56 -23.86
N GLU A 203 10.14 -4.12 -24.94
CA GLU A 203 9.39 -5.38 -24.88
C GLU A 203 10.24 -6.55 -24.37
N ASP A 204 11.55 -6.51 -24.55
CA ASP A 204 12.45 -7.52 -24.00
C ASP A 204 12.53 -7.44 -22.46
N ASP A 205 12.45 -6.23 -21.89
CA ASP A 205 12.36 -6.05 -20.43
C ASP A 205 11.07 -6.63 -19.85
N ILE A 206 9.95 -6.49 -20.58
CA ILE A 206 8.66 -7.10 -20.21
C ILE A 206 8.77 -8.62 -20.22
N ARG A 207 9.29 -9.21 -21.29
CA ARG A 207 9.49 -10.67 -21.41
C ARG A 207 10.40 -11.20 -20.31
N ALA A 208 11.52 -10.53 -20.06
CA ALA A 208 12.47 -10.91 -19.01
C ALA A 208 11.84 -10.86 -17.61
N SER A 209 10.94 -9.90 -17.37
CA SER A 209 10.25 -9.73 -16.09
C SER A 209 9.04 -10.67 -15.91
N SER A 210 8.49 -11.16 -17.02
CA SER A 210 7.37 -12.12 -17.03
C SER A 210 7.86 -13.56 -16.87
N PHE A 211 9.09 -13.82 -17.30
CA PHE A 211 9.74 -15.10 -17.08
C PHE A 211 10.16 -15.24 -15.62
N LYS A 212 9.76 -16.34 -14.97
CA LYS A 212 10.14 -16.66 -13.60
C LYS A 212 11.17 -17.80 -13.59
N PRO A 213 12.47 -17.57 -13.85
CA PRO A 213 13.46 -18.58 -13.55
C PRO A 213 13.62 -18.67 -12.02
N SER A 214 13.08 -19.74 -11.45
CA SER A 214 13.35 -20.28 -10.11
C SER A 214 13.25 -19.32 -8.90
N LEU A 215 12.04 -19.17 -8.35
CA LEU A 215 11.86 -18.97 -6.89
C LEU A 215 11.88 -20.30 -6.11
N GLN A 216 12.42 -21.38 -6.69
CA GLN A 216 12.37 -22.71 -6.08
C GLN A 216 13.31 -22.94 -4.88
N ASN A 217 14.13 -21.97 -4.46
CA ASN A 217 15.18 -22.24 -3.46
C ASN A 217 15.29 -21.24 -2.29
N SER A 218 14.21 -20.60 -1.82
CA SER A 218 14.32 -19.88 -0.52
C SER A 218 12.99 -19.53 0.14
N VAL A 219 12.17 -20.50 0.56
CA VAL A 219 11.32 -20.37 1.76
C VAL A 219 11.00 -21.78 2.29
N TYR A 220 12.00 -22.43 2.90
CA TYR A 220 11.83 -23.42 3.98
C TYR A 220 13.19 -23.57 4.67
N LYS A 221 13.52 -22.60 5.51
CA LYS A 221 14.31 -22.76 6.74
C LYS A 221 13.82 -21.70 7.73
#